data_AF-A0A372JG11-F1
#
_entry.id   AF-A0A372JG11-F1
#
_cell.length_a   1.000
_cell.length_b   1.000
_cell.length_c   1.000
_cell.angle_alpha   90.00
_cell.angle_beta   90.00
_cell.angle_gamma   90.00
#
_symmetry.space_group_name_H-M   'P 1'
#
loop_
_entity.id
_entity.type
_entity.pdbx_description
1 polymer ?
#
loop_
_entity_poly.entity_id
_entity_poly.type
_entity_poly.pdbx_seq_one_letter_code
_entity_poly.pdbx_strand_id
1 'polypeptide(L)'
;MRELCLRLLRDGASPAADAPGPADSAAPAGFPDALLSHDIDGDIAVVSVLRRGSDVFRPDEVMIEGLTFQFRGGEWMELGGGAGSAPDRPLDRRSEDELGGPLRVYASGRTVRNADRLLPWGAKWVNQARLRAADGVASIRIGSRLLAVPEHGHVAIVWGSRRAPVLEALDADGGVRGVLDLEHPAVPAHA
;
A
#
# COMPACT_ATOMS: atom_id res chain seq x y z
N MET A 1 -3.06 12.84 -10.16
CA MET A 1 -2.82 11.52 -9.54
C MET A 1 -3.45 10.35 -10.28
N ARG A 2 -4.78 10.32 -10.49
CA ARG A 2 -5.47 9.20 -11.15
C ARG A 2 -4.85 8.71 -12.47
N GLU A 3 -4.56 9.62 -13.40
CA GLU A 3 -3.94 9.23 -14.68
C GLU A 3 -2.52 8.66 -14.53
N LEU A 4 -1.77 9.09 -13.51
CA LEU A 4 -0.46 8.51 -13.21
C LEU A 4 -0.61 7.05 -12.76
N CYS A 5 -1.59 6.76 -11.90
CA CYS A 5 -1.89 5.40 -11.46
C CYS A 5 -2.34 4.52 -12.63
N LEU A 6 -3.19 5.04 -13.53
CA LEU A 6 -3.63 4.28 -14.70
C LEU A 6 -2.47 3.98 -15.66
N ARG A 7 -1.57 4.94 -15.89
CA ARG A 7 -0.36 4.71 -16.69
C ARG A 7 0.55 3.65 -16.05
N LEU A 8 0.83 3.78 -14.75
CA LEU A 8 1.60 2.79 -13.98
C LEU A 8 1.06 1.36 -14.18
N LEU A 9 -0.26 1.19 -14.04
CA LEU A 9 -0.91 -0.12 -14.15
C LEU A 9 -0.99 -0.65 -15.58
N ARG A 10 -1.02 0.23 -16.59
CA ARG A 10 -0.95 -0.18 -18.02
C ARG A 10 0.47 -0.59 -18.40
N ASP A 11 1.45 0.18 -17.96
CA ASP A 11 2.85 0.05 -18.40
C ASP A 11 3.61 -1.01 -17.58
N GLY A 12 3.04 -1.47 -16.45
CA GLY A 12 3.64 -2.49 -15.58
C GLY A 12 4.89 -2.01 -14.84
N ALA A 13 5.09 -0.69 -14.72
CA ALA A 13 6.35 -0.14 -14.22
C ALA A 13 6.51 -0.34 -12.70
N SER A 14 7.61 -0.99 -12.30
CA SER A 14 8.05 -1.08 -10.90
C SER A 14 8.76 0.23 -10.51
N PRO A 15 8.38 0.93 -9.41
CA PRO A 15 9.00 2.21 -9.03
C PRO A 15 10.41 2.11 -8.44
N ALA A 16 11.10 0.97 -8.59
CA ALA A 16 12.35 0.68 -7.89
C ALA A 16 13.59 1.49 -8.35
N ALA A 17 13.44 2.55 -9.16
CA ALA A 17 14.60 3.26 -9.72
C ALA A 17 14.74 4.75 -9.37
N ASP A 18 13.70 5.46 -8.92
CA ASP A 18 13.76 6.94 -8.84
C ASP A 18 13.12 7.53 -7.57
N ALA A 19 13.41 6.99 -6.38
CA ALA A 19 13.11 7.70 -5.14
C ALA A 19 14.19 8.75 -4.86
N PRO A 20 13.85 10.04 -4.66
CA PRO A 20 14.83 11.05 -4.24
C PRO A 20 15.32 10.73 -2.82
N GLY A 21 16.66 10.75 -2.64
CA GLY A 21 17.33 10.44 -1.39
C GLY A 21 16.96 11.38 -0.23
N PRO A 22 17.37 11.06 1.01
CA PRO A 22 16.94 11.76 2.21
C PRO A 22 17.57 13.15 2.26
N ALA A 23 16.77 14.19 2.01
CA ALA A 23 17.13 15.57 2.33
C ALA A 23 16.58 15.92 3.72
N ASP A 24 17.48 16.39 4.57
CA ASP A 24 17.20 16.95 5.89
C ASP A 24 16.12 18.03 5.86
N SER A 25 15.44 18.13 7.00
CA SER A 25 14.71 19.29 7.55
C SER A 25 13.35 19.67 6.93
N ALA A 26 12.34 19.73 7.82
CA ALA A 26 11.02 20.37 7.74
C ALA A 26 10.37 20.45 6.35
N ALA A 27 9.31 19.65 6.12
CA ALA A 27 8.57 19.57 4.85
C ALA A 27 8.41 20.96 4.18
N PRO A 28 9.20 21.26 3.14
CA PRO A 28 9.13 22.55 2.48
C PRO A 28 7.86 22.61 1.63
N ALA A 29 7.35 23.83 1.43
CA ALA A 29 6.34 24.09 0.41
C ALA A 29 6.86 23.58 -0.94
N GLY A 30 6.25 22.52 -1.46
CA GLY A 30 6.73 21.82 -2.66
C GLY A 30 6.75 20.29 -2.59
N PHE A 31 6.17 19.67 -1.55
CA PHE A 31 6.09 18.21 -1.45
C PHE A 31 5.44 17.60 -2.70
N PRO A 32 6.19 16.83 -3.52
CA PRO A 32 5.62 16.24 -4.72
C PRO A 32 4.69 15.10 -4.34
N ASP A 33 3.54 15.07 -5.02
CA ASP A 33 2.73 13.87 -5.16
C ASP A 33 3.64 12.69 -5.55
N ALA A 34 3.74 11.67 -4.69
CA ALA A 34 4.70 10.57 -4.83
C ALA A 34 4.01 9.20 -4.81
N LEU A 35 4.45 8.30 -5.68
CA LEU A 35 4.06 6.89 -5.63
C LEU A 35 4.83 6.22 -4.49
N LEU A 36 4.12 5.65 -3.52
CA LEU A 36 4.73 4.89 -2.44
C LEU A 36 4.90 3.42 -2.84
N SER A 37 3.83 2.79 -3.30
CA SER A 37 3.89 1.39 -3.71
C SER A 37 2.65 1.01 -4.50
N HIS A 38 2.71 -0.13 -5.17
CA HIS A 38 1.55 -0.75 -5.78
C HIS A 38 1.67 -2.27 -5.67
N ASP A 39 0.53 -2.94 -5.84
CA ASP A 39 0.46 -4.39 -5.95
C ASP A 39 -0.66 -4.78 -6.92
N ILE A 40 -0.46 -5.87 -7.64
CA ILE A 40 -1.39 -6.44 -8.62
C ILE A 40 -1.62 -7.91 -8.27
N ASP A 41 -2.90 -8.30 -8.19
CA ASP A 41 -3.34 -9.68 -8.00
C ASP A 41 -4.30 -10.07 -9.12
N GLY A 42 -3.77 -10.61 -10.21
CA GLY A 42 -4.58 -10.94 -11.38
C GLY A 42 -5.23 -9.70 -12.00
N ASP A 43 -6.54 -9.54 -11.81
CA ASP A 43 -7.35 -8.47 -12.40
C ASP A 43 -7.74 -7.36 -11.42
N ILE A 44 -7.07 -7.29 -10.26
CA ILE A 44 -7.24 -6.21 -9.28
C ILE A 44 -5.89 -5.64 -8.90
N ALA A 45 -5.88 -4.36 -8.51
CA ALA A 45 -4.67 -3.67 -8.11
C ALA A 45 -4.95 -2.72 -6.94
N VAL A 46 -3.89 -2.39 -6.20
CA VAL A 46 -3.87 -1.24 -5.29
C VAL A 46 -2.66 -0.37 -5.61
N VAL A 47 -2.84 0.94 -5.53
CA VAL A 47 -1.77 1.92 -5.63
C VAL A 47 -1.82 2.80 -4.38
N SER A 48 -0.72 2.89 -3.64
CA SER A 48 -0.57 3.79 -2.51
C SER A 48 0.29 4.99 -2.90
N VAL A 49 -0.20 6.18 -2.58
CA VAL A 49 0.43 7.45 -2.95
C VAL A 49 0.49 8.36 -1.73
N LEU A 50 1.50 9.22 -1.71
CA LEU A 50 1.66 10.32 -0.77
C LEU A 50 1.31 11.60 -1.52
N ARG A 51 0.38 12.39 -1.00
CA ARG A 51 -0.07 13.63 -1.65
C ARG A 51 -0.53 14.66 -0.65
N ARG A 52 -0.57 15.92 -1.05
CA ARG A 52 -1.26 16.94 -0.26
C ARG A 52 -2.77 16.75 -0.39
N GLY A 53 -3.48 16.87 0.72
CA GLY A 53 -4.93 16.89 0.77
C GLY A 53 -5.46 17.98 -0.15
N SER A 54 -6.53 17.69 -0.86
CA SER A 54 -7.15 18.63 -1.80
C SER A 54 -8.61 18.91 -1.48
N ASP A 55 -9.08 18.42 -0.33
CA ASP A 55 -10.43 18.70 0.14
C ASP A 55 -10.46 19.94 1.04
N VAL A 56 -11.65 20.49 1.20
CA VAL A 56 -11.88 21.74 1.93
C VAL A 56 -11.59 21.61 3.43
N PHE A 57 -11.52 20.38 3.95
CA PHE A 57 -11.32 20.11 5.37
C PHE A 57 -9.83 20.01 5.72
N ARG A 58 -8.99 19.59 4.76
CA ARG A 58 -7.56 19.30 4.95
C ARG A 58 -6.70 19.75 3.75
N PRO A 59 -6.76 21.02 3.30
CA PRO A 59 -6.10 21.47 2.07
C PRO A 59 -4.57 21.46 2.13
N ASP A 60 -3.98 21.42 3.33
CA ASP A 60 -2.53 21.47 3.53
C ASP A 60 -1.95 20.20 4.20
N GLU A 61 -2.81 19.26 4.57
CA GLU A 61 -2.38 18.04 5.26
C GLU A 61 -1.73 17.07 4.25
N VAL A 62 -0.57 16.51 4.58
CA VAL A 62 0.00 15.42 3.78
C VAL A 62 -0.75 14.14 4.12
N MET A 63 -1.25 13.45 3.09
CA MET A 63 -2.07 12.26 3.21
C MET A 63 -1.45 11.10 2.46
N ILE A 64 -1.60 9.90 3.03
CA ILE A 64 -1.35 8.66 2.32
C ILE A 64 -2.69 8.11 1.85
N GLU A 65 -2.84 7.97 0.54
CA GLU A 65 -4.05 7.50 -0.13
C GLU A 65 -3.80 6.13 -0.75
N GLY A 66 -4.73 5.21 -0.56
CA GLY A 66 -4.72 3.89 -1.20
C GLY A 66 -5.90 3.79 -2.16
N LEU A 67 -5.61 3.67 -3.45
CA LEU A 67 -6.58 3.57 -4.55
C LEU A 67 -6.63 2.12 -5.04
N THR A 68 -7.83 1.57 -5.16
CA THR A 68 -8.06 0.21 -5.66
C THR A 68 -8.60 0.24 -7.08
N PHE A 69 -8.17 -0.72 -7.89
CA PHE A 69 -8.53 -0.82 -9.30
C PHE A 69 -8.95 -2.24 -9.66
N GLN A 70 -9.72 -2.34 -10.74
CA GLN A 70 -10.05 -3.60 -11.41
C GLN A 70 -9.77 -3.50 -12.90
N PHE A 71 -9.13 -4.52 -13.47
CA PHE A 71 -9.01 -4.70 -14.91
C PHE A 71 -10.28 -5.37 -15.45
N ARG A 72 -10.98 -4.71 -16.39
CA ARG A 72 -12.18 -5.24 -17.04
C ARG A 72 -12.28 -4.71 -18.45
N GLY A 73 -12.56 -5.59 -19.41
CA GLY A 73 -12.79 -5.17 -20.80
C GLY A 73 -11.57 -4.54 -21.47
N GLY A 74 -10.35 -4.89 -21.05
CA GLY A 74 -9.12 -4.34 -21.60
C GLY A 74 -8.60 -3.08 -20.90
N GLU A 75 -9.31 -2.59 -19.87
CA GLU A 75 -8.96 -1.33 -19.20
C GLU A 75 -8.95 -1.48 -17.67
N TRP A 76 -8.06 -0.71 -17.03
CA TRP A 76 -8.07 -0.51 -15.58
C TRP A 76 -9.11 0.55 -15.20
N MET A 77 -9.99 0.19 -14.25
CA MET A 77 -11.02 1.08 -13.70
C MET A 77 -10.80 1.23 -12.20
N GLU A 78 -10.88 2.46 -11.71
CA GLU A 78 -10.81 2.76 -10.28
C GLU A 78 -12.12 2.35 -9.58
N LEU A 79 -12.00 1.59 -8.49
CA LEU A 79 -13.13 1.18 -7.64
C LEU A 79 -13.35 2.13 -6.46
N GLY A 80 -12.37 2.99 -6.17
CA GLY A 80 -12.32 3.88 -5.03
C GLY A 80 -11.13 3.61 -4.13
N GLY A 81 -11.11 4.26 -2.97
CA GLY A 81 -9.96 4.21 -2.09
C GLY A 81 -10.23 4.83 -0.72
N GLY A 82 -9.16 5.00 0.05
CA GLY A 82 -9.21 5.67 1.34
C GLY A 82 -7.91 6.40 1.63
N ALA A 83 -8.03 7.60 2.16
CA ALA A 83 -6.91 8.43 2.58
C ALA A 83 -6.83 8.52 4.10
N GLY A 84 -5.62 8.66 4.62
CA GLY A 84 -5.35 8.93 6.02
C GLY A 84 -4.18 9.89 6.15
N SER A 85 -4.10 10.58 7.28
CA SER A 85 -2.99 11.48 7.60
C SER A 85 -1.65 10.75 7.50
N ALA A 86 -0.67 11.38 6.84
CA ALA A 86 0.69 10.90 6.83
C ALA A 86 1.39 11.25 8.15
N PRO A 87 2.35 10.44 8.63
CA PRO A 87 3.21 10.85 9.74
C PRO A 87 4.15 11.98 9.30
N ASP A 88 4.73 12.72 10.25
CA ASP A 88 5.59 13.89 9.99
C ASP A 88 6.77 13.62 9.04
N ARG A 89 7.35 12.43 9.15
CA ARG A 89 8.43 11.94 8.28
C ARG A 89 7.94 10.69 7.54
N PRO A 90 7.16 10.85 6.46
CA PRO A 90 6.49 9.72 5.80
C PRO A 90 7.46 8.87 4.97
N LEU A 91 8.51 9.47 4.40
CA LEU A 91 9.47 8.76 3.55
C LEU A 91 10.64 8.14 4.32
N ASP A 92 10.79 8.45 5.59
CA ASP A 92 11.80 7.84 6.46
C ASP A 92 11.51 6.36 6.66
N ARG A 93 12.49 5.49 6.39
CA ARG A 93 12.44 4.09 6.80
C ARG A 93 12.44 3.99 8.34
N ARG A 94 11.68 3.03 8.88
CA ARG A 94 11.53 2.83 10.34
C ARG A 94 12.25 1.57 10.76
N SER A 95 12.81 1.59 11.95
CA SER A 95 13.40 0.40 12.58
C SER A 95 12.33 -0.62 12.97
N GLU A 96 12.76 -1.87 13.17
CA GLU A 96 11.86 -2.92 13.67
C GLU A 96 11.29 -2.59 15.06
N ASP A 97 12.11 -2.02 15.94
CA ASP A 97 11.72 -1.64 17.30
C ASP A 97 10.65 -0.53 17.29
N GLU A 98 10.78 0.48 16.42
CA GLU A 98 9.76 1.54 16.25
C GLU A 98 8.42 0.98 15.78
N LEU A 99 8.45 -0.05 14.92
CA LEU A 99 7.25 -0.67 14.38
C LEU A 99 6.64 -1.72 15.33
N GLY A 100 7.43 -2.28 16.24
CA GLY A 100 7.05 -3.42 17.09
C GLY A 100 7.08 -4.75 16.34
N GLY A 101 7.87 -4.85 15.27
CA GLY A 101 7.99 -6.04 14.43
C GLY A 101 8.35 -5.72 12.96
N PRO A 102 8.65 -6.75 12.15
CA PRO A 102 9.20 -6.54 10.81
C PRO A 102 8.18 -5.93 9.83
N LEU A 103 6.88 -6.11 10.10
CA LEU A 103 5.78 -5.50 9.35
C LEU A 103 4.74 -4.94 10.31
N ARG A 104 4.18 -3.77 9.98
CA ARG A 104 3.06 -3.15 10.70
C ARG A 104 1.97 -2.69 9.75
N VAL A 105 0.75 -3.18 9.96
CA VAL A 105 -0.44 -2.64 9.27
C VAL A 105 -0.77 -1.26 9.85
N TYR A 106 -0.96 -0.25 9.01
CA TYR A 106 -1.41 1.07 9.45
C TYR A 106 -2.73 1.50 8.81
N ALA A 107 -3.17 0.83 7.74
CA ALA A 107 -4.48 1.04 7.16
C ALA A 107 -4.94 -0.21 6.40
N SER A 108 -6.25 -0.44 6.36
CA SER A 108 -6.89 -1.46 5.53
C SER A 108 -8.22 -0.93 4.98
N GLY A 109 -8.74 -1.59 3.95
CA GLY A 109 -9.98 -1.16 3.32
C GLY A 109 -10.55 -2.20 2.37
N ARG A 110 -11.81 -2.01 1.99
CA ARG A 110 -12.52 -2.89 1.07
C ARG A 110 -13.35 -2.05 0.11
N THR A 111 -13.26 -2.34 -1.17
CA THR A 111 -14.06 -1.70 -2.23
C THR A 111 -14.93 -2.73 -2.93
N VAL A 112 -16.13 -2.31 -3.32
CA VAL A 112 -17.09 -3.19 -4.00
C VAL A 112 -16.66 -3.33 -5.46
N ARG A 113 -16.45 -4.56 -5.91
CA ARG A 113 -16.06 -4.88 -7.29
C ARG A 113 -17.24 -4.91 -8.27
N ASN A 114 -18.47 -5.03 -7.75
CA ASN A 114 -19.71 -5.11 -8.53
C ASN A 114 -20.76 -4.13 -8.01
N ALA A 115 -20.44 -2.83 -8.05
CA ALA A 115 -21.33 -1.78 -7.58
C ALA A 115 -22.62 -1.70 -8.43
N ASP A 116 -22.51 -1.84 -9.75
CA ASP A 116 -23.63 -1.70 -10.71
C ASP A 116 -24.49 -2.97 -10.88
N ARG A 117 -24.60 -3.80 -9.84
CA ARG A 117 -25.34 -5.06 -9.94
C ARG A 117 -26.85 -4.82 -9.95
N LEU A 118 -27.54 -5.43 -10.92
CA LEU A 118 -29.02 -5.42 -11.03
C LEU A 118 -29.70 -6.52 -10.20
N LEU A 119 -28.96 -7.54 -9.75
CA LEU A 119 -29.49 -8.72 -9.06
C LEU A 119 -28.82 -8.92 -7.69
N PRO A 120 -29.50 -9.53 -6.71
CA PRO A 120 -29.10 -9.58 -5.29
C PRO A 120 -27.96 -10.58 -4.98
N TRP A 121 -27.16 -11.00 -5.96
CA TRP A 121 -26.00 -11.86 -5.72
C TRP A 121 -24.99 -11.17 -4.80
N GLY A 122 -24.33 -11.94 -3.94
CA GLY A 122 -23.40 -11.42 -2.93
C GLY A 122 -22.35 -10.46 -3.50
N ALA A 123 -22.12 -9.36 -2.79
CA ALA A 123 -21.10 -8.38 -3.17
C ALA A 123 -19.72 -9.06 -3.27
N LYS A 124 -19.01 -8.79 -4.36
CA LYS A 124 -17.60 -9.15 -4.52
C LYS A 124 -16.76 -7.97 -4.04
N TRP A 125 -15.72 -8.25 -3.27
CA TRP A 125 -14.90 -7.24 -2.63
C TRP A 125 -13.47 -7.33 -3.14
N VAL A 126 -12.86 -6.18 -3.33
CA VAL A 126 -11.41 -6.02 -3.41
C VAL A 126 -10.96 -5.55 -2.04
N ASN A 127 -10.07 -6.31 -1.41
CA ASN A 127 -9.52 -5.96 -0.12
C ASN A 127 -8.11 -5.42 -0.32
N GLN A 128 -7.72 -4.46 0.51
CA GLN A 128 -6.36 -3.93 0.52
C GLN A 128 -5.88 -3.68 1.95
N ALA A 129 -4.57 -3.71 2.10
CA ALA A 129 -3.89 -3.24 3.28
C ALA A 129 -2.65 -2.43 2.89
N ARG A 130 -2.31 -1.47 3.74
CA ARG A 130 -1.08 -0.69 3.65
C ARG A 130 -0.25 -0.94 4.90
N LEU A 131 1.02 -1.22 4.65
CA LEU A 131 1.98 -1.73 5.61
C LEU A 131 3.19 -0.80 5.68
N ARG A 132 3.80 -0.73 6.85
CA ARG A 132 5.19 -0.30 7.03
C ARG A 132 6.05 -1.54 7.22
N ALA A 133 7.14 -1.62 6.48
CA ALA A 133 8.19 -2.61 6.64
C ALA A 133 9.38 -2.00 7.38
N ALA A 134 9.94 -2.75 8.32
CA ALA A 134 11.11 -2.36 9.10
C ALA A 134 12.38 -2.28 8.24
N ASP A 135 13.40 -1.57 8.70
CA ASP A 135 14.73 -1.62 8.11
C ASP A 135 15.27 -3.07 8.11
N GLY A 136 15.91 -3.45 7.01
CA GLY A 136 16.37 -4.81 6.75
C GLY A 136 15.26 -5.80 6.35
N VAL A 137 14.03 -5.37 6.06
CA VAL A 137 13.08 -6.14 5.24
C VAL A 137 13.22 -5.69 3.78
N ALA A 138 13.73 -6.55 2.92
CA ALA A 138 13.97 -6.25 1.50
C ALA A 138 12.77 -6.62 0.62
N SER A 139 12.02 -7.66 0.99
CA SER A 139 10.85 -8.10 0.23
C SER A 139 9.77 -8.72 1.12
N ILE A 140 8.54 -8.78 0.60
CA ILE A 140 7.39 -9.42 1.26
C ILE A 140 6.88 -10.53 0.34
N ARG A 141 6.79 -11.76 0.87
CA ARG A 141 6.15 -12.88 0.19
C ARG A 141 4.69 -12.98 0.56
N ILE A 142 3.83 -13.16 -0.44
CA ILE A 142 2.37 -13.28 -0.33
C ILE A 142 1.92 -14.47 -1.17
N GLY A 143 1.85 -15.65 -0.56
CA GLY A 143 1.67 -16.89 -1.31
C GLY A 143 2.79 -17.05 -2.35
N SER A 144 2.44 -17.04 -3.64
CA SER A 144 3.41 -17.13 -4.75
C SER A 144 3.95 -15.78 -5.23
N ARG A 145 3.43 -14.66 -4.73
CA ARG A 145 3.87 -13.30 -5.14
C ARG A 145 5.01 -12.82 -4.23
N LEU A 146 5.95 -12.08 -4.82
CA LEU A 146 7.05 -11.45 -4.11
C LEU A 146 7.05 -9.96 -4.43
N LEU A 147 6.92 -9.13 -3.40
CA LEU A 147 6.91 -7.67 -3.53
C LEU A 147 8.20 -7.11 -2.98
N ALA A 148 8.93 -6.34 -3.79
CA ALA A 148 10.08 -5.57 -3.32
C ALA A 148 9.59 -4.47 -2.37
N VAL A 149 10.32 -4.24 -1.28
CA VAL A 149 10.01 -3.16 -0.36
C VAL A 149 10.76 -1.89 -0.81
N PRO A 150 10.04 -0.79 -1.15
CA PRO A 150 10.68 0.49 -1.46
C PRO A 150 11.52 1.01 -0.30
N GLU A 151 12.48 1.89 -0.54
CA GLU A 151 13.39 2.41 0.50
C GLU A 151 12.64 2.97 1.72
N HIS A 152 11.59 3.76 1.49
CA HIS A 152 10.74 4.34 2.54
C HIS A 152 9.89 3.31 3.32
N GLY A 153 9.83 2.05 2.86
CA GLY A 153 9.19 0.95 3.58
C GLY A 153 7.67 0.92 3.54
N HIS A 154 7.02 1.70 2.68
CA HIS A 154 5.57 1.61 2.50
C HIS A 154 5.25 0.53 1.47
N VAL A 155 4.43 -0.44 1.85
CA VAL A 155 3.95 -1.49 0.94
C VAL A 155 2.43 -1.52 0.95
N ALA A 156 1.83 -1.49 -0.22
CA ALA A 156 0.41 -1.71 -0.43
C ALA A 156 0.21 -3.12 -0.99
N ILE A 157 -0.82 -3.81 -0.52
CA ILE A 157 -1.15 -5.16 -0.96
C ILE A 157 -2.63 -5.26 -1.26
N VAL A 158 -2.98 -6.08 -2.24
CA VAL A 158 -4.36 -6.32 -2.67
C VAL A 158 -4.66 -7.82 -2.70
N TRP A 159 -5.91 -8.19 -2.39
CA TRP A 159 -6.39 -9.56 -2.57
C TRP A 159 -7.91 -9.61 -2.79
N GLY A 160 -8.34 -10.58 -3.62
CA GLY A 160 -9.76 -10.81 -3.95
C GLY A 160 -10.42 -11.91 -3.13
N SER A 161 -9.64 -12.72 -2.41
CA SER A 161 -10.16 -13.83 -1.60
C SER A 161 -10.91 -13.33 -0.37
N ARG A 162 -11.80 -14.18 0.17
CA ARG A 162 -12.51 -13.89 1.43
C ARG A 162 -11.56 -13.87 2.62
N ARG A 163 -10.60 -14.79 2.67
CA ARG A 163 -9.57 -14.83 3.72
C ARG A 163 -8.43 -13.89 3.37
N ALA A 164 -7.94 -13.17 4.37
CA ALA A 164 -6.78 -12.32 4.23
C ALA A 164 -5.51 -13.19 4.11
N PRO A 165 -4.50 -12.74 3.34
CA PRO A 165 -3.28 -13.50 3.17
C PRO A 165 -2.38 -13.42 4.41
N VAL A 166 -1.53 -14.44 4.52
CA VAL A 166 -0.36 -14.42 5.42
C VAL A 166 0.82 -13.83 4.65
N LEU A 167 1.56 -12.94 5.30
CA LEU A 167 2.71 -12.25 4.73
C LEU A 167 3.99 -12.70 5.41
N GLU A 168 5.04 -12.97 4.64
CA GLU A 168 6.37 -13.24 5.18
C GLU A 168 7.29 -12.08 4.84
N ALA A 169 7.92 -11.50 5.86
CA ALA A 169 8.93 -10.46 5.71
C ALA A 169 10.29 -11.12 5.47
N LEU A 170 10.95 -10.76 4.38
CA LEU A 170 12.24 -11.34 3.99
C LEU A 170 13.35 -10.30 4.06
N ASP A 171 14.53 -10.71 4.52
CA ASP A 171 15.76 -9.94 4.39
C ASP A 171 16.30 -9.95 2.94
N ALA A 172 17.46 -9.32 2.73
CA ALA A 172 18.10 -9.24 1.42
C ALA A 172 18.61 -10.59 0.90
N ASP A 173 18.89 -11.54 1.80
CA ASP A 173 19.36 -12.88 1.48
C ASP A 173 18.18 -13.86 1.28
N GLY A 174 16.94 -13.39 1.45
CA GLY A 174 15.71 -14.18 1.34
C GLY A 174 15.33 -14.93 2.62
N GLY A 175 16.04 -14.70 3.72
CA GLY A 175 15.74 -15.22 5.06
C GLY A 175 14.46 -14.60 5.63
N VAL A 176 13.64 -15.42 6.27
CA VAL A 176 12.38 -14.97 6.87
C VAL A 176 12.67 -14.28 8.21
N ARG A 177 12.34 -13.00 8.31
CA ARG A 177 12.45 -12.19 9.54
C ARG A 177 11.20 -12.24 10.40
N GLY A 178 10.03 -12.48 9.79
CA GLY A 178 8.80 -12.67 10.53
C GLY A 178 7.59 -12.87 9.64
N VAL A 179 6.46 -13.16 10.28
CA VAL A 179 5.21 -13.51 9.61
C VAL A 179 4.09 -12.63 10.17
N LEU A 180 3.26 -12.08 9.29
CA LEU A 180 2.09 -11.29 9.63
C LEU A 180 0.84 -11.94 9.04
N ASP A 181 -0.03 -12.46 9.89
CA ASP A 181 -1.37 -12.90 9.51
C ASP A 181 -2.32 -11.69 9.51
N LEU A 182 -2.83 -11.30 8.34
CA LEU A 182 -3.76 -10.17 8.24
C LEU A 182 -5.18 -10.52 8.69
N GLU A 183 -5.52 -11.81 8.81
CA GLU A 183 -6.81 -12.24 9.37
C GLU A 183 -6.80 -12.07 10.89
N HIS A 184 -5.63 -12.25 11.52
CA HIS A 184 -5.41 -12.12 12.95
C HIS A 184 -4.11 -11.36 13.22
N PRO A 185 -4.07 -10.03 13.00
CA PRO A 185 -2.87 -9.25 13.25
C PRO A 185 -2.50 -9.42 14.73
N ALA A 186 -1.34 -10.00 14.99
CA ALA A 186 -0.84 -10.17 16.35
C ALA A 186 -0.77 -8.78 17.00
N VAL A 187 -1.65 -8.52 17.96
CA VAL A 187 -1.60 -7.29 18.76
C VAL A 187 -0.39 -7.44 19.68
N PRO A 188 0.61 -6.55 19.62
CA PRO A 188 1.68 -6.58 20.60
C PRO A 188 1.06 -6.45 21.99
N ALA A 189 1.38 -7.37 22.90
CA ALA A 189 1.06 -7.19 24.31
C ALA A 189 1.82 -5.94 24.77
N HIS A 190 1.09 -4.85 25.08
CA HIS A 190 1.69 -3.70 25.73
C HIS A 190 2.31 -4.18 27.05
N ALA A 191 3.63 -4.00 27.19
CA ALA A 191 4.34 -4.06 28.47
C ALA A 191 4.37 -2.66 29.10
#